data_AF-A0A5E6N2P6-F1
#
_entry.id   AF-A0A5E6N2P6-F1
#
_cell.length_a   1.000
_cell.length_b   1.000
_cell.length_c   1.000
_cell.angle_alpha   90.00
_cell.angle_beta   90.00
_cell.angle_gamma   90.00
#
_symmetry.space_group_name_H-M   'P 1'
#
loop_
_entity.id
_entity.type
_entity.pdbx_description
1 polymer ?
#
loop_
_entity_poly.entity_id
_entity_poly.type
_entity_poly.pdbx_seq_one_letter_code
_entity_poly.pdbx_strand_id
1 'polypeptide(L)' 'MAYASIAKGIGKLETNEAKLLADLDNSWEVLAEPIQTVMRRYGIENPYEKLKELTRVTPLMRKYWQILLKI' A
#
# COMPACT_ATOMS: atom_id res chain seq x y z
N MET A 1 14.51 -33.05 17.38
CA MET A 1 14.05 -33.45 16.02
C MET A 1 13.24 -32.35 15.34
N ALA A 2 12.16 -31.82 15.91
CA ALA A 2 11.29 -30.81 15.26
C ALA A 2 12.01 -29.50 14.85
N TYR A 3 12.87 -28.95 15.70
CA TYR A 3 13.61 -27.71 15.40
C TYR A 3 14.53 -27.83 14.17
N ALA A 4 15.19 -28.97 14.00
CA ALA A 4 16.08 -29.20 12.86
C ALA A 4 15.30 -29.28 11.53
N SER A 5 14.11 -29.86 11.55
CA SER A 5 13.23 -29.93 10.38
C SER A 5 12.69 -28.55 9.98
N ILE A 6 12.36 -27.70 10.95
CA ILE A 6 11.92 -26.31 10.70
C ILE A 6 13.06 -25.49 10.09
N ALA A 7 14.26 -25.55 10.67
CA ALA A 7 15.42 -24.82 10.16
C ALA A 7 15.76 -25.22 8.70
N LYS A 8 15.70 -26.53 8.40
CA LYS A 8 15.89 -27.06 7.05
C LYS A 8 14.78 -26.63 6.09
N GLY A 9 13.54 -26.49 6.56
CA GLY A 9 12.41 -26.01 5.78
C GLY A 9 12.53 -24.54 5.41
N ILE A 10 12.86 -23.68 6.38
CA ILE A 10 13.02 -22.24 6.19
C ILE A 10 14.15 -21.94 5.18
N GLY A 11 15.27 -22.67 5.25
CA GLY A 11 16.40 -22.49 4.33
C GLY A 11 16.11 -22.85 2.87
N LYS A 12 14.92 -23.41 2.56
CA LYS A 12 14.48 -23.72 1.20
C LYS A 12 13.44 -22.73 0.67
N LEU A 13 12.99 -21.79 1.49
CA LEU A 13 12.01 -20.81 1.07
C LEU A 13 12.69 -19.74 0.23
N GLU A 14 12.11 -19.48 -0.94
CA GLU A 14 12.49 -18.37 -1.81
C GLU A 14 11.29 -17.44 -1.97
N THR A 15 11.56 -16.15 -2.11
CA THR A 15 10.53 -15.14 -2.27
C THR A 15 9.95 -15.19 -3.69
N ASN A 16 8.64 -15.32 -3.80
CA ASN A 16 7.93 -15.11 -5.06
C ASN A 16 7.69 -13.61 -5.25
N GLU A 17 8.70 -12.91 -5.77
CA GLU A 17 8.66 -11.47 -5.97
C GLU A 17 7.49 -11.02 -6.85
N ALA A 18 7.21 -11.76 -7.94
CA ALA A 18 6.11 -11.41 -8.84
C ALA A 18 4.75 -11.42 -8.13
N LYS A 19 4.52 -12.40 -7.25
CA LYS A 19 3.29 -12.47 -6.45
C LYS A 19 3.24 -11.35 -5.41
N LEU A 20 4.34 -11.09 -4.72
CA LEU A 20 4.42 -10.00 -3.73
C LEU A 20 4.15 -8.64 -4.37
N LEU A 21 4.72 -8.39 -5.56
CA LEU A 21 4.49 -7.16 -6.32
C LEU A 21 3.04 -7.04 -6.78
N ALA A 22 2.43 -8.13 -7.26
CA ALA A 22 1.02 -8.13 -7.64
C ALA A 22 0.09 -7.85 -6.43
N ASP A 23 0.40 -8.42 -5.26
CA ASP A 23 -0.36 -8.18 -4.04
C ASP A 23 -0.22 -6.73 -3.56
N LEU A 24 0.98 -6.15 -3.64
CA LEU A 24 1.23 -4.73 -3.38
C LEU A 24 0.47 -3.83 -4.36
N ASP A 25 0.51 -4.16 -5.65
CA ASP A 25 -0.20 -3.46 -6.72
C ASP A 25 -1.73 -3.53 -6.59
N ASN A 26 -2.27 -4.46 -5.81
CA ASN A 26 -3.69 -4.55 -5.51
C ASN A 26 -4.06 -3.88 -4.18
N SER A 27 -3.09 -3.59 -3.31
CA SER A 27 -3.31 -3.12 -1.94
C SER A 27 -3.10 -1.61 -1.78
N TRP A 28 -3.53 -0.80 -2.75
CA TRP A 28 -3.33 0.67 -2.71
C TRP A 28 -3.99 1.38 -1.52
N GLU A 29 -4.93 0.72 -0.85
CA GLU A 29 -5.62 1.24 0.35
C GLU A 29 -4.65 1.46 1.53
N VAL A 30 -3.53 0.72 1.60
CA VAL A 30 -2.55 0.84 2.69
C VAL A 30 -1.89 2.21 2.76
N LEU A 31 -1.87 2.94 1.64
CA LEU A 31 -1.25 4.24 1.56
C LEU A 31 -2.17 5.39 2.03
N ALA A 32 -3.44 5.10 2.34
CA ALA A 32 -4.45 6.10 2.71
C ALA A 32 -4.04 6.97 3.92
N GLU A 33 -3.52 6.34 4.98
CA GLU A 33 -3.08 7.06 6.19
C GLU A 33 -1.83 7.94 5.93
N PRO A 34 -0.78 7.43 5.25
CA PRO A 34 0.36 8.26 4.86
C PRO A 34 -0.02 9.51 4.08
N ILE A 35 -0.97 9.41 3.14
CA ILE A 35 -1.50 10.58 2.43
C ILE A 35 -2.13 11.55 3.41
N GLN A 36 -3.04 11.07 4.26
CA GLN A 36 -3.75 11.95 5.17
C GLN A 36 -2.76 12.69 6.08
N THR A 37 -1.70 12.03 6.51
CA THR A 37 -0.62 12.62 7.28
C THR A 37 0.14 13.71 6.49
N VAL A 38 0.45 13.48 5.22
CA VAL A 38 1.04 14.50 4.33
C VAL A 38 0.08 15.67 4.10
N MET A 39 -1.20 15.41 3.83
CA MET A 39 -2.23 16.42 3.63
C MET A 39 -2.39 17.32 4.87
N ARG A 40 -2.38 16.73 6.07
CA ARG A 40 -2.38 17.47 7.34
C ARG A 40 -1.15 18.35 7.49
N ARG A 41 0.03 17.84 7.12
CA ARG A 41 1.29 18.61 7.18
C ARG A 41 1.27 19.84 6.28
N TYR A 42 0.63 19.76 5.12
CA TYR A 42 0.50 20.89 4.18
C TYR A 42 -0.75 21.76 4.42
N GLY A 43 -1.48 21.54 5.53
CA GLY A 43 -2.62 22.38 5.89
C GLY A 43 -3.86 22.20 5.01
N ILE A 44 -3.99 21.06 4.33
CA ILE A 44 -5.19 20.76 3.54
C ILE A 44 -6.36 20.48 4.49
N GLU A 45 -7.46 21.22 4.33
CA GLU A 45 -8.67 21.02 5.13
C GLU A 45 -9.39 19.72 4.76
N ASN A 46 -9.99 19.09 5.78
CA ASN A 46 -10.73 17.83 5.69
C ASN A 46 -10.06 16.71 4.86
N PRO A 47 -8.81 16.29 5.20
CA PRO A 47 -8.07 15.27 4.44
C PRO A 47 -8.82 13.94 4.29
N TYR A 48 -9.54 13.53 5.33
CA TYR A 48 -10.30 12.28 5.33
C TYR A 48 -11.44 12.32 4.32
N GLU A 49 -12.22 13.40 4.29
CA GLU A 49 -13.37 13.51 3.39
C GLU A 49 -12.93 13.63 1.94
N LYS A 50 -11.90 14.43 1.66
CA LYS A 50 -11.28 14.51 0.32
C LYS A 50 -10.78 13.13 -0.13
N LEU A 51 -10.12 12.38 0.74
CA LEU A 51 -9.67 11.04 0.40
C LEU A 51 -10.86 10.08 0.16
N LYS A 52 -11.91 10.17 0.98
CA LYS A 52 -13.12 9.35 0.85
C LYS A 52 -13.88 9.63 -0.44
N GLU A 53 -13.94 10.88 -0.89
CA GLU A 53 -14.52 11.24 -2.19
C GLU A 53 -13.68 10.67 -3.34
N LEU A 54 -12.35 10.72 -3.22
CA LEU A 54 -11.42 10.15 -4.20
C LEU A 54 -11.51 8.62 -4.29
N THR A 55 -11.72 7.92 -3.17
CA THR A 55 -11.82 6.44 -3.15
C THR A 55 -13.20 5.92 -3.55
N ARG A 56 -14.24 6.77 -3.56
CA ARG A 56 -15.63 6.36 -3.86
C ARG A 56 -15.93 6.27 -5.37
N VAL A 57 -15.15 6.93 -6.23
CA VAL A 57 -15.42 7.04 -7.68
C VAL A 57 -14.41 6.24 -8.51
N THR A 58 -14.47 4.89 -8.45
CA THR A 58 -13.86 3.94 -9.43
C THR A 58 -12.35 3.58 -9.28
N PRO A 59 -11.86 2.49 -9.96
CA PRO A 59 -10.53 1.86 -9.91
C PRO A 59 -9.31 2.75 -10.23
N LEU A 60 -9.50 4.05 -10.35
CA LEU A 60 -8.50 5.04 -10.71
C LEU A 60 -7.52 5.37 -9.58
N MET A 61 -7.55 4.63 -8.46
CA MET A 61 -6.66 4.81 -7.31
C MET A 61 -5.22 5.04 -7.78
N ARG A 62 -4.67 4.14 -8.62
CA ARG A 62 -3.32 4.23 -9.21
C ARG A 62 -3.03 5.57 -9.93
N LYS A 63 -4.01 6.14 -10.65
CA LYS A 63 -3.82 7.40 -11.40
C LYS A 63 -3.82 8.61 -10.45
N TYR A 64 -4.63 8.59 -9.40
CA TYR A 64 -4.65 9.67 -8.40
C TYR A 64 -3.37 9.70 -7.56
N TRP A 65 -2.79 8.54 -7.23
CA TRP A 65 -1.49 8.44 -6.57
C TRP A 65 -0.35 9.09 -7.36
N GLN A 66 -0.35 8.97 -8.70
CA GLN A 66 0.63 9.65 -9.56
C GLN A 66 0.48 11.17 -9.59
N ILE A 67 -0.72 11.69 -9.33
CA ILE A 67 -0.98 13.14 -9.29
C ILE A 67 -0.48 13.72 -7.97
N LEU A 68 -0.71 13.02 -6.84
CA LEU A 68 -0.28 13.47 -5.51
C LEU A 68 1.23 13.39 -5.30
N LEU A 69 1.94 12.46 -5.95
CA LEU A 69 3.41 12.37 -5.91
C LEU A 69 4.12 13.38 -6.81
N LYS A 70 3.39 14.14 -7.64
CA LYS A 70 3.93 15.17 -8.55
C LYS A 70 3.76 16.61 -8.02
N ILE A 71 3.21 16.76 -6.81
CA ILE A 71 3.10 18.02 -6.07
C ILE A 71 4.28 18.12 -5.12
#